data_AF-A0A9X3X4Y4-F1
#
_entry.id   AF-A0A9X3X4Y4-F1
#
_cell.length_a   1.000
_cell.length_b   1.000
_cell.length_c   1.000
_cell.angle_alpha   90.00
_cell.angle_beta   90.00
_cell.angle_gamma   90.00
#
_symmetry.space_group_name_H-M   'P 1'
#
loop_
_entity.id
_entity.type
_entity.pdbx_description
1 polymer ?
#
loop_
_entity_poly.entity_id
_entity_poly.type
_entity_poly.pdbx_seq_one_letter_code
_entity_poly.pdbx_strand_id
1 'polypeptide(L)'
;MRKGLLVSLFVLIAGCTQGPDEPGPNEPVEQDEAFHPGLQYAGAIAIGNAGQPSIELSAPLFPDSVVFQQFQDASLYPTLSDADRDALLDDIRTFEQLVPLCAATHPAIKQQSPGGPPLTPAEIATNYDEVARCGYEDYGAKPYWVPEHVSDVDICSAKLGDDWRLPTEADVATLQESDFAFFQSTLAAQPGQDEFPVHFYYSLDVYVRGNDGALALGNLAPQTDHVVPLPVSGAAMNELYIGNGKPIGLRCLRLPSPAP
;
A
#
# COMPACT_ATOMS: atom_id res chain seq x y z
N MET A 1 -63.82 -40.81 -21.40
CA MET A 1 -63.91 -40.18 -20.07
C MET A 1 -63.48 -38.72 -20.20
N ARG A 2 -64.37 -37.81 -19.77
CA ARG A 2 -64.27 -36.34 -19.52
C ARG A 2 -63.63 -35.47 -20.64
N LYS A 3 -64.45 -34.78 -21.47
CA LYS A 3 -65.05 -33.42 -21.29
C LYS A 3 -63.94 -32.34 -21.25
N GLY A 4 -63.76 -31.40 -22.18
CA GLY A 4 -64.68 -30.70 -23.07
C GLY A 4 -65.25 -29.46 -22.38
N LEU A 5 -64.74 -28.26 -22.69
CA LEU A 5 -65.50 -27.00 -22.83
C LEU A 5 -64.59 -25.83 -23.29
N LEU A 6 -64.91 -25.26 -24.46
CA LEU A 6 -64.73 -23.84 -24.77
C LEU A 6 -65.80 -23.03 -24.02
N VAL A 7 -65.57 -21.74 -23.75
CA VAL A 7 -66.47 -20.61 -24.08
C VAL A 7 -65.97 -19.27 -23.46
N SER A 8 -65.87 -18.27 -24.35
CA SER A 8 -66.06 -16.81 -24.26
C SER A 8 -65.38 -15.92 -23.21
N LEU A 9 -64.45 -15.10 -23.73
CA LEU A 9 -64.59 -13.66 -23.98
C LEU A 9 -65.53 -12.83 -23.05
N PHE A 10 -64.92 -11.95 -22.25
CA PHE A 10 -65.47 -10.63 -21.92
C PHE A 10 -64.37 -9.58 -22.07
N VAL A 11 -64.68 -8.56 -22.88
CA VAL A 11 -63.93 -7.31 -23.01
C VAL A 11 -64.52 -6.31 -22.02
N LEU A 12 -63.68 -5.61 -21.28
CA LEU A 12 -63.99 -4.30 -20.72
C LEU A 12 -62.71 -3.44 -20.74
N ILE A 13 -62.77 -2.38 -21.54
CA ILE A 13 -61.78 -1.32 -21.70
C ILE A 13 -62.11 -0.22 -20.70
N ALA A 14 -61.13 0.18 -19.87
CA ALA A 14 -60.97 1.49 -19.23
C ALA A 14 -59.67 1.43 -18.43
N GLY A 15 -58.72 2.36 -18.45
CA GLY A 15 -58.54 3.64 -19.12
C GLY A 15 -57.09 4.05 -18.89
N CYS A 16 -56.63 5.02 -19.67
CA CYS A 16 -55.26 5.52 -19.76
C CYS A 16 -54.69 6.05 -18.43
N THR A 17 -53.37 5.92 -18.23
CA THR A 17 -52.40 7.04 -18.19
C THR A 17 -50.97 6.51 -18.02
N GLN A 18 -50.12 6.76 -19.02
CA GLN A 18 -48.67 6.80 -18.85
C GLN A 18 -48.32 8.10 -18.13
N GLY A 19 -47.70 7.99 -16.96
CA GLY A 19 -46.93 9.04 -16.30
C GLY A 19 -45.51 8.52 -16.06
N PRO A 20 -44.48 9.39 -16.02
CA PRO A 20 -43.11 8.97 -15.80
C PRO A 20 -42.95 8.61 -14.33
N ASP A 21 -42.76 7.32 -14.02
CA ASP A 21 -42.46 6.92 -12.64
C ASP A 21 -41.06 7.42 -12.27
N GLU A 22 -41.07 8.27 -11.25
CA GLU A 22 -39.93 8.84 -10.53
C GLU A 22 -39.01 7.73 -9.99
N PRO A 23 -37.68 7.96 -9.91
CA PRO A 23 -36.76 6.99 -9.34
C PRO A 23 -37.09 6.83 -7.84
N GLY A 24 -37.33 5.58 -7.43
CA GLY A 24 -37.64 5.25 -6.04
C GLY A 24 -36.44 5.53 -5.12
N PRO A 25 -36.67 5.93 -3.85
CA PRO A 25 -35.62 6.00 -2.86
C PRO A 25 -35.37 4.58 -2.34
N ASN A 26 -34.12 4.14 -2.42
CA ASN A 26 -33.54 2.86 -1.94
C ASN A 26 -33.06 1.91 -3.06
N GLU A 27 -32.36 2.44 -4.06
CA GLU A 27 -31.22 1.68 -4.56
C GLU A 27 -30.10 1.82 -3.53
N PRO A 28 -29.45 0.73 -3.08
CA PRO A 28 -28.19 0.88 -2.38
C PRO A 28 -27.26 1.55 -3.39
N VAL A 29 -26.83 2.76 -3.08
CA VAL A 29 -25.64 3.33 -3.71
C VAL A 29 -24.56 2.31 -3.41
N GLU A 30 -24.17 1.50 -4.40
CA GLU A 30 -22.83 0.93 -4.43
C GLU A 30 -21.92 2.15 -4.30
N GLN A 31 -21.51 2.43 -3.06
CA GLN A 31 -20.27 3.13 -2.84
C GLN A 31 -19.22 2.17 -3.38
N ASP A 32 -18.97 2.26 -4.68
CA ASP A 32 -17.64 2.10 -5.22
C ASP A 32 -16.76 3.03 -4.38
N GLU A 33 -16.30 2.53 -3.23
CA GLU A 33 -15.20 3.13 -2.49
C GLU A 33 -14.01 2.98 -3.42
N ALA A 34 -13.88 3.97 -4.29
CA ALA A 34 -12.86 4.02 -5.30
C ALA A 34 -11.52 3.86 -4.59
N PHE A 35 -10.69 2.97 -5.14
CA PHE A 35 -9.26 3.01 -4.92
C PHE A 35 -8.82 4.48 -5.04
N HIS A 36 -8.37 5.07 -3.92
CA HIS A 36 -7.82 6.42 -3.86
C HIS A 36 -6.32 6.32 -3.65
N PRO A 37 -5.58 5.87 -4.66
CA PRO A 37 -4.14 5.89 -4.55
C PRO A 37 -3.72 7.33 -4.32
N GLY A 38 -2.87 7.50 -3.31
CA GLY A 38 -2.31 8.79 -2.94
C GLY A 38 -1.63 9.48 -4.12
N LEU A 39 -1.40 10.78 -3.94
CA LEU A 39 -0.72 11.62 -4.92
C LEU A 39 0.65 11.00 -5.25
N GLN A 40 0.74 10.40 -6.44
CA GLN A 40 1.95 9.78 -7.02
C GLN A 40 3.24 10.63 -6.93
N TYR A 41 3.14 11.91 -6.59
CA TYR A 41 4.22 12.89 -6.63
C TYR A 41 4.59 13.48 -5.26
N ALA A 42 3.96 13.03 -4.17
CA ALA A 42 4.31 13.51 -2.82
C ALA A 42 4.77 12.39 -1.88
N GLY A 43 4.94 11.16 -2.39
CA GLY A 43 5.36 9.98 -1.63
C GLY A 43 4.20 9.12 -1.09
N ALA A 44 3.00 9.68 -0.94
CA ALA A 44 1.82 8.99 -0.41
C ALA A 44 1.13 8.10 -1.46
N ILE A 45 0.74 6.89 -1.05
CA ILE A 45 -0.03 5.93 -1.84
C ILE A 45 -1.41 5.59 -1.24
N ALA A 46 -1.65 5.93 0.02
CA ALA A 46 -2.94 5.73 0.67
C ALA A 46 -3.23 6.90 1.61
N ILE A 47 -4.51 7.31 1.68
CA ILE A 47 -5.02 8.35 2.58
C ILE A 47 -6.15 7.75 3.41
N GLY A 48 -5.90 7.43 4.68
CA GLY A 48 -6.94 6.98 5.62
C GLY A 48 -7.89 8.14 5.97
N ASN A 49 -9.21 7.88 6.05
CA ASN A 49 -10.23 8.93 6.03
C ASN A 49 -11.19 8.98 7.23
N ALA A 50 -11.03 8.17 8.28
CA ALA A 50 -12.02 8.14 9.38
C ALA A 50 -11.70 9.07 10.56
N GLY A 51 -11.61 10.38 10.29
CA GLY A 51 -11.61 11.44 11.30
C GLY A 51 -10.31 12.23 11.36
N GLN A 52 -10.27 13.31 10.56
CA GLN A 52 -9.36 14.46 10.64
C GLN A 52 -8.26 14.41 11.72
N PRO A 53 -6.96 14.50 11.36
CA PRO A 53 -6.38 14.62 10.02
C PRO A 53 -6.11 13.26 9.35
N SER A 54 -6.24 13.20 8.02
CA SER A 54 -6.11 12.00 7.20
C SER A 54 -4.69 11.42 7.20
N ILE A 55 -4.52 10.14 7.54
CA ILE A 55 -3.19 9.50 7.61
C ILE A 55 -2.68 9.19 6.21
N GLU A 56 -1.48 9.65 5.87
CA GLU A 56 -0.84 9.31 4.60
C GLU A 56 0.23 8.23 4.79
N LEU A 57 0.12 7.14 4.03
CA LEU A 57 1.15 6.10 3.96
C LEU A 57 1.89 6.16 2.65
N SER A 58 3.20 5.93 2.69
CA SER A 58 4.03 5.90 1.49
C SER A 58 3.90 4.59 0.71
N ALA A 59 4.25 4.64 -0.57
CA ALA A 59 4.69 3.44 -1.26
C ALA A 59 5.90 2.84 -0.52
N PRO A 60 6.11 1.52 -0.56
CA PRO A 60 7.22 0.94 0.17
C PRO A 60 8.54 1.41 -0.43
N LEU A 61 9.51 1.64 0.45
CA LEU A 61 10.89 1.89 0.10
C LEU A 61 11.60 0.55 -0.04
N PHE A 62 12.48 0.46 -1.03
CA PHE A 62 13.18 -0.78 -1.34
C PHE A 62 14.68 -0.53 -1.44
N PRO A 63 15.49 -1.28 -0.68
CA PRO A 63 16.94 -1.26 -0.81
C PRO A 63 17.37 -2.02 -2.06
N ASP A 64 18.52 -1.66 -2.62
CA ASP A 64 19.22 -2.50 -3.58
C ASP A 64 19.67 -3.79 -2.89
N SER A 65 19.03 -4.88 -3.27
CA SER A 65 19.29 -6.19 -2.67
C SER A 65 20.70 -6.70 -2.91
N VAL A 66 21.43 -6.20 -3.91
CA VAL A 66 22.83 -6.60 -4.13
C VAL A 66 23.72 -6.02 -3.04
N VAL A 67 23.49 -4.77 -2.65
CA VAL A 67 24.23 -4.10 -1.57
C VAL A 67 23.88 -4.73 -0.24
N PHE A 68 22.60 -4.95 0.03
CA PHE A 68 22.14 -5.46 1.33
C PHE A 68 22.38 -6.97 1.54
N GLN A 69 22.58 -7.75 0.46
CA GLN A 69 22.87 -9.19 0.55
C GLN A 69 24.15 -9.51 1.33
N GLN A 70 25.10 -8.58 1.42
CA GLN A 70 26.29 -8.80 2.25
C GLN A 70 25.92 -9.03 3.73
N PHE A 71 24.83 -8.44 4.22
CA PHE A 71 24.36 -8.57 5.60
C PHE A 71 23.58 -9.86 5.89
N GLN A 72 23.68 -10.87 5.02
CA GLN A 72 23.34 -12.25 5.41
C GLN A 72 24.27 -12.78 6.51
N ASP A 73 25.48 -12.21 6.63
CA ASP A 73 26.34 -12.41 7.78
C ASP A 73 26.08 -11.31 8.83
N ALA A 74 25.45 -11.71 9.93
CA ALA A 74 25.11 -10.88 11.09
C ALA A 74 26.29 -10.11 11.67
N SER A 75 27.53 -10.60 11.49
CA SER A 75 28.72 -9.98 12.07
C SER A 75 29.14 -8.69 11.36
N LEU A 76 28.62 -8.43 10.15
CA LEU A 76 29.03 -7.27 9.35
C LEU A 76 28.31 -5.99 9.77
N TYR A 77 26.99 -6.02 9.88
CA TYR A 77 26.18 -4.82 10.16
C TYR A 77 26.55 -4.08 11.46
N PRO A 78 26.71 -4.73 12.63
CA PRO A 78 27.01 -4.03 13.88
C PRO A 78 28.43 -3.44 13.92
N THR A 79 29.27 -3.73 12.93
CA THR A 79 30.64 -3.18 12.82
C THR A 79 30.73 -1.94 11.92
N LEU A 80 29.64 -1.58 11.24
CA LEU A 80 29.59 -0.38 10.41
C LEU A 80 29.73 0.88 11.25
N SER A 81 30.43 1.88 10.71
CA SER A 81 30.40 3.23 11.27
C SER A 81 29.07 3.92 10.95
N ASP A 82 28.72 4.99 11.67
CA ASP A 82 27.50 5.77 11.36
C ASP A 82 27.52 6.31 9.94
N ALA A 83 28.69 6.73 9.44
CA ALA A 83 28.84 7.20 8.06
C ALA A 83 28.59 6.08 7.04
N ASP A 84 29.01 4.85 7.32
CA ASP A 84 28.75 3.71 6.44
C ASP A 84 27.27 3.30 6.48
N ARG A 85 26.61 3.41 7.64
CA ARG A 85 25.17 3.22 7.76
C ARG A 85 24.42 4.25 6.92
N ASP A 86 24.75 5.53 7.05
CA ASP A 86 24.11 6.60 6.28
C ASP A 86 24.35 6.44 4.77
N ALA A 87 25.52 5.97 4.36
CA ALA A 87 25.83 5.73 2.95
C ALA A 87 24.90 4.68 2.29
N LEU A 88 24.36 3.73 3.07
CA LEU A 88 23.38 2.76 2.54
C LEU A 88 22.07 3.42 2.07
N LEU A 89 21.78 4.66 2.50
CA LEU A 89 20.60 5.40 2.05
C LEU A 89 20.63 5.72 0.55
N ASP A 90 21.82 5.83 -0.04
CA ASP A 90 21.99 6.08 -1.48
C ASP A 90 21.48 4.91 -2.34
N ASP A 91 21.51 3.70 -1.77
CA ASP A 91 21.08 2.45 -2.42
C ASP A 91 19.59 2.14 -2.17
N ILE A 92 18.84 3.05 -1.58
CA ILE A 92 17.39 2.93 -1.38
C ILE A 92 16.67 3.69 -2.50
N ARG A 93 15.75 3.01 -3.20
CA ARG A 93 14.95 3.64 -4.26
C ARG A 93 13.55 3.95 -3.75
N THR A 94 13.08 5.16 -4.07
CA THR A 94 11.69 5.56 -3.87
C THR A 94 10.84 5.17 -5.08
N PHE A 95 9.52 5.06 -4.88
CA PHE A 95 8.59 4.83 -5.98
C PHE A 95 8.69 5.92 -7.06
N GLU A 96 8.77 7.19 -6.65
CA GLU A 96 8.92 8.33 -7.56
C GLU A 96 10.17 8.23 -8.43
N GLN A 97 11.29 7.74 -7.87
CA GLN A 97 12.52 7.50 -8.63
C GLN A 97 12.38 6.34 -9.61
N LEU A 98 11.64 5.29 -9.24
CA LEU A 98 11.45 4.11 -10.08
C LEU A 98 10.51 4.38 -11.27
N VAL A 99 9.48 5.21 -11.13
CA VAL A 99 8.53 5.54 -12.21
C VAL A 99 9.21 5.94 -13.53
N PRO A 100 10.08 6.97 -13.59
CA PRO A 100 10.73 7.37 -14.84
C PRO A 100 11.78 6.37 -15.32
N LEU A 101 12.42 5.62 -14.42
CA LEU A 101 13.38 4.57 -14.78
C LEU A 101 12.67 3.40 -15.48
N CYS A 102 11.58 2.92 -14.88
CA CYS A 102 10.80 1.79 -15.35
C CYS A 102 9.97 2.11 -16.59
N ALA A 103 9.51 3.34 -16.76
CA ALA A 103 8.72 3.74 -17.93
C ALA A 103 9.46 3.56 -19.27
N ALA A 104 10.80 3.46 -19.25
CA ALA A 104 11.61 3.19 -20.44
C ALA A 104 11.40 1.77 -21.01
N THR A 105 11.11 0.79 -20.14
CA THR A 105 10.97 -0.63 -20.50
C THR A 105 9.55 -1.16 -20.26
N HIS A 106 8.74 -0.49 -19.44
CA HIS A 106 7.35 -0.83 -19.11
C HIS A 106 6.38 0.21 -19.70
N PRO A 107 5.90 0.03 -20.95
CA PRO A 107 5.09 1.03 -21.67
C PRO A 107 3.69 1.26 -21.09
N ALA A 108 3.24 0.39 -20.19
CA ALA A 108 1.99 0.56 -19.45
C ALA A 108 2.08 1.66 -18.39
N ILE A 109 3.29 1.99 -17.92
CA ILE A 109 3.50 3.09 -16.95
C ILE A 109 3.15 4.43 -17.60
N LYS A 110 2.26 5.18 -16.96
CA LYS A 110 1.86 6.54 -17.32
C LYS A 110 2.55 7.54 -16.42
N GLN A 111 3.37 8.40 -17.00
CA GLN A 111 3.95 9.53 -16.25
C GLN A 111 2.97 10.71 -16.31
N GLN A 112 2.71 11.37 -15.17
CA GLN A 112 1.99 12.64 -15.19
C GLN A 112 2.85 13.67 -15.90
N SER A 113 2.26 14.34 -16.90
CA SER A 113 2.92 15.46 -17.55
C SER A 113 2.91 16.68 -16.63
N PRO A 114 3.99 17.47 -16.56
CA PRO A 114 3.99 18.73 -15.81
C PRO A 114 2.81 19.63 -16.23
N GLY A 115 1.97 20.02 -15.26
CA GLY A 115 0.76 20.81 -15.51
C GLY A 115 -0.40 20.05 -16.18
N GLY A 116 -0.26 18.75 -16.42
CA GLY A 116 -1.33 17.88 -16.90
C GLY A 116 -2.31 17.48 -15.78
N PRO A 117 -3.48 16.92 -16.16
CA PRO A 117 -4.42 16.41 -15.17
C PRO A 117 -3.77 15.31 -14.31
N PRO A 118 -4.22 15.12 -13.06
CA PRO A 118 -3.84 13.95 -12.26
C PRO A 118 -4.16 12.65 -13.00
N LEU A 119 -3.36 11.61 -12.76
CA LEU A 119 -3.67 10.28 -13.27
C LEU A 119 -4.98 9.75 -12.66
N THR A 120 -5.68 8.93 -13.42
CA THR A 120 -6.85 8.20 -12.92
C THR A 120 -6.44 7.13 -11.91
N PRO A 121 -7.34 6.70 -11.00
CA PRO A 121 -7.06 5.60 -10.09
C PRO A 121 -6.57 4.32 -10.78
N ALA A 122 -7.16 3.97 -11.93
CA ALA A 122 -6.76 2.80 -12.71
C ALA A 122 -5.34 2.91 -13.28
N GLU A 123 -4.95 4.10 -13.77
CA GLU A 123 -3.58 4.36 -14.22
C GLU A 123 -2.58 4.31 -13.06
N ILE A 124 -2.97 4.78 -11.89
CA ILE A 124 -2.09 4.71 -10.71
C ILE A 124 -1.92 3.27 -10.22
N ALA A 125 -2.99 2.46 -10.24
CA ALA A 125 -2.91 1.02 -9.94
C ALA A 125 -1.95 0.33 -10.93
N THR A 126 -2.12 0.58 -12.22
CA THR A 126 -1.24 0.03 -13.27
C THR A 126 0.21 0.47 -13.06
N ASN A 127 0.46 1.74 -12.76
CA ASN A 127 1.80 2.21 -12.44
C ASN A 127 2.39 1.49 -11.23
N TYR A 128 1.58 1.25 -10.19
CA TYR A 128 2.04 0.57 -9.00
C TYR A 128 2.50 -0.85 -9.30
N ASP A 129 1.68 -1.60 -10.04
CA ASP A 129 1.98 -2.97 -10.47
C ASP A 129 3.24 -3.04 -11.35
N GLU A 130 3.34 -2.16 -12.33
CA GLU A 130 4.46 -2.17 -13.29
C GLU A 130 5.77 -1.70 -12.65
N VAL A 131 5.71 -0.72 -11.75
CA VAL A 131 6.88 -0.29 -10.97
C VAL A 131 7.28 -1.37 -9.97
N ALA A 132 6.34 -2.07 -9.35
CA ALA A 132 6.64 -3.19 -8.47
C ALA A 132 7.43 -4.29 -9.19
N ARG A 133 6.96 -4.65 -10.40
CA ARG A 133 7.60 -5.64 -11.26
C ARG A 133 8.99 -5.20 -11.68
N CYS A 134 9.09 -4.02 -12.29
CA CYS A 134 10.35 -3.44 -12.76
C CYS A 134 11.37 -3.27 -11.61
N GLY A 135 10.94 -2.71 -10.48
CA GLY A 135 11.81 -2.50 -9.33
C GLY A 135 12.42 -3.80 -8.83
N TYR A 136 11.61 -4.86 -8.72
CA TYR A 136 12.08 -6.17 -8.29
C TYR A 136 12.96 -6.87 -9.35
N GLU A 137 12.52 -6.92 -10.60
CA GLU A 137 13.13 -7.71 -11.67
C GLU A 137 14.36 -7.04 -12.29
N ASP A 138 14.28 -5.72 -12.55
CA ASP A 138 15.29 -4.99 -13.32
C ASP A 138 16.29 -4.23 -12.43
N TYR A 139 15.84 -3.74 -11.27
CA TYR A 139 16.64 -2.85 -10.42
C TYR A 139 17.03 -3.45 -9.06
N GLY A 140 16.72 -4.72 -8.82
CA GLY A 140 17.09 -5.41 -7.59
C GLY A 140 16.50 -4.79 -6.32
N ALA A 141 15.47 -3.95 -6.45
CA ALA A 141 14.78 -3.27 -5.36
C ALA A 141 13.84 -4.26 -4.65
N LYS A 142 14.43 -5.11 -3.79
CA LYS A 142 13.74 -6.16 -3.03
C LYS A 142 13.64 -5.72 -1.58
N PRO A 143 12.55 -6.00 -0.85
CA PRO A 143 12.31 -5.44 0.50
C PRO A 143 13.09 -6.18 1.59
N TYR A 144 14.29 -6.63 1.25
CA TYR A 144 15.15 -7.30 2.19
C TYR A 144 15.89 -6.22 2.95
N TRP A 145 15.35 -5.90 4.12
CA TRP A 145 15.91 -4.91 5.03
C TRP A 145 16.73 -5.59 6.10
N VAL A 146 17.81 -4.97 6.56
CA VAL A 146 18.38 -5.30 7.86
C VAL A 146 17.56 -4.53 8.90
N PRO A 147 16.82 -5.19 9.81
CA PRO A 147 15.96 -4.51 10.78
C PRO A 147 16.71 -3.47 11.61
N GLU A 148 17.94 -3.77 12.02
CA GLU A 148 18.77 -2.82 12.77
C GLU A 148 19.07 -1.56 11.95
N HIS A 149 19.21 -1.64 10.62
CA HIS A 149 19.33 -0.46 9.75
C HIS A 149 18.09 0.42 9.75
N VAL A 150 16.91 -0.20 9.70
CA VAL A 150 15.63 0.51 9.83
C VAL A 150 15.48 1.14 11.23
N SER A 151 16.08 0.53 12.25
CA SER A 151 16.08 1.05 13.61
C SER A 151 17.03 2.24 13.79
N ASP A 152 18.24 2.12 13.26
CA ASP A 152 19.36 3.04 13.48
C ASP A 152 19.26 4.33 12.66
N VAL A 153 18.71 4.24 11.45
CA VAL A 153 18.71 5.34 10.47
C VAL A 153 17.29 5.81 10.19
N ASP A 154 17.08 7.13 10.14
CA ASP A 154 15.80 7.72 9.75
C ASP A 154 15.63 7.71 8.22
N ILE A 155 15.41 6.51 7.68
CA ILE A 155 15.24 6.27 6.25
C ILE A 155 14.06 7.07 5.69
N CYS A 156 12.98 7.22 6.47
CA CYS A 156 11.77 7.90 6.02
C CYS A 156 12.01 9.39 5.78
N SER A 157 12.54 10.09 6.79
CA SER A 157 12.87 11.51 6.65
C SER A 157 13.92 11.72 5.56
N ALA A 158 14.95 10.87 5.51
CA ALA A 158 16.03 11.02 4.54
C ALA A 158 15.60 10.81 3.08
N LYS A 159 14.66 9.90 2.81
CA LYS A 159 14.25 9.54 1.44
C LYS A 159 13.01 10.27 0.95
N LEU A 160 12.12 10.67 1.85
CA LEU A 160 10.83 11.28 1.50
C LEU A 160 10.67 12.72 2.02
N GLY A 161 11.58 13.20 2.87
CA GLY A 161 11.59 14.54 3.46
C GLY A 161 11.10 14.55 4.92
N ASP A 162 11.39 15.65 5.64
CA ASP A 162 11.25 15.77 7.10
C ASP A 162 9.82 15.57 7.67
N ASP A 163 8.80 15.65 6.82
CA ASP A 163 7.40 15.40 7.21
C ASP A 163 7.07 13.89 7.25
N TRP A 164 7.99 13.03 6.80
CA TRP A 164 7.83 11.58 6.77
C TRP A 164 8.62 10.92 7.89
N ARG A 165 8.01 9.94 8.55
CA ARG A 165 8.65 9.15 9.60
C ARG A 165 8.23 7.70 9.55
N LEU A 166 8.96 6.85 10.28
CA LEU A 166 8.50 5.49 10.53
C LEU A 166 7.18 5.54 11.34
N PRO A 167 6.17 4.71 11.00
CA PRO A 167 4.99 4.58 11.84
C PRO A 167 5.37 4.10 13.24
N THR A 168 4.57 4.46 14.24
CA THR A 168 4.73 4.03 15.63
C THR A 168 3.57 3.12 16.03
N GLU A 169 3.77 2.34 17.09
CA GLU A 169 2.69 1.57 17.72
C GLU A 169 1.50 2.46 18.13
N ALA A 170 1.77 3.69 18.58
CA ALA A 170 0.73 4.66 18.91
C ALA A 170 -0.08 5.09 17.67
N ASP A 171 0.54 5.24 16.50
CA ASP A 171 -0.19 5.54 15.26
C ASP A 171 -1.13 4.40 14.89
N VAL A 172 -0.62 3.16 14.93
CA VAL A 172 -1.41 1.97 14.62
C VAL A 172 -2.58 1.84 15.60
N ALA A 173 -2.38 2.14 16.89
CA ALA A 173 -3.43 2.12 17.89
C ALA A 173 -4.51 3.21 17.71
N THR A 174 -4.23 4.26 16.93
CA THR A 174 -5.22 5.31 16.61
C THR A 174 -6.07 4.99 15.39
N LEU A 175 -5.68 3.99 14.60
CA LEU A 175 -6.43 3.53 13.44
C LEU A 175 -7.74 2.85 13.86
N GLN A 176 -8.79 3.09 13.08
CA GLN A 176 -10.08 2.43 13.22
C GLN A 176 -10.17 1.23 12.27
N GLU A 177 -11.12 0.32 12.50
CA GLU A 177 -11.37 -0.82 11.61
C GLU A 177 -11.58 -0.40 10.14
N SER A 178 -12.21 0.76 9.92
CA SER A 178 -12.38 1.34 8.59
C SER A 178 -11.06 1.73 7.92
N ASP A 179 -10.05 2.16 8.68
CA ASP A 179 -8.74 2.50 8.12
C ASP A 179 -7.98 1.24 7.70
N PHE A 180 -8.03 0.18 8.53
CA PHE A 180 -7.47 -1.12 8.17
C PHE A 180 -8.16 -1.74 6.96
N ALA A 181 -9.50 -1.63 6.88
CA ALA A 181 -10.26 -2.05 5.71
C ALA A 181 -9.86 -1.27 4.46
N PHE A 182 -9.66 0.04 4.58
CA PHE A 182 -9.19 0.90 3.49
C PHE A 182 -7.76 0.53 3.04
N PHE A 183 -6.83 0.30 3.97
CA PHE A 183 -5.49 -0.15 3.60
C PHE A 183 -5.51 -1.52 2.94
N GLN A 184 -6.35 -2.44 3.42
CA GLN A 184 -6.53 -3.74 2.79
C GLN A 184 -7.10 -3.63 1.38
N SER A 185 -8.13 -2.80 1.16
CA SER A 185 -8.72 -2.63 -0.18
C SER A 185 -7.80 -1.89 -1.14
N THR A 186 -6.98 -0.97 -0.62
CA THR A 186 -6.12 -0.09 -1.43
C THR A 186 -4.74 -0.71 -1.71
N LEU A 187 -4.11 -1.31 -0.71
CA LEU A 187 -2.69 -1.67 -0.78
C LEU A 187 -2.44 -3.18 -0.93
N ALA A 188 -3.43 -4.03 -0.64
CA ALA A 188 -3.26 -5.46 -0.84
C ALA A 188 -3.31 -5.84 -2.33
N ALA A 189 -2.63 -6.92 -2.67
CA ALA A 189 -2.63 -7.47 -4.01
C ALA A 189 -4.05 -7.91 -4.38
N GLN A 190 -4.52 -7.48 -5.54
CA GLN A 190 -5.74 -7.99 -6.14
C GLN A 190 -5.50 -9.38 -6.75
N PRO A 191 -6.55 -10.16 -7.05
CA PRO A 191 -6.39 -11.46 -7.71
C PRO A 191 -5.52 -11.36 -8.98
N GLY A 192 -4.43 -12.11 -9.03
CA GLY A 192 -3.44 -12.07 -10.13
C GLY A 192 -2.26 -11.10 -9.93
N GLN A 193 -2.26 -10.28 -8.88
CA GLN A 193 -1.14 -9.42 -8.47
C GLN A 193 -0.28 -10.03 -7.35
N ASP A 194 -0.69 -11.16 -6.76
CA ASP A 194 0.04 -11.83 -5.67
C ASP A 194 1.19 -12.74 -6.14
N GLU A 195 1.44 -12.79 -7.45
CA GLU A 195 2.47 -13.64 -8.01
C GLU A 195 3.83 -13.28 -7.39
N PHE A 196 4.54 -14.28 -6.85
CA PHE A 196 5.93 -14.09 -6.49
C PHE A 196 6.69 -13.66 -7.75
N PRO A 197 7.32 -12.47 -7.79
CA PRO A 197 7.81 -11.72 -6.62
C PRO A 197 7.11 -10.40 -6.25
N VAL A 198 6.08 -9.95 -6.95
CA VAL A 198 5.51 -8.60 -6.77
C VAL A 198 4.72 -8.40 -5.45
N HIS A 199 4.27 -9.48 -4.81
CA HIS A 199 3.52 -9.45 -3.53
C HIS A 199 4.17 -8.61 -2.41
N PHE A 200 5.49 -8.41 -2.46
CA PHE A 200 6.23 -7.55 -1.53
C PHE A 200 5.80 -6.08 -1.56
N TYR A 201 5.45 -5.55 -2.74
CA TYR A 201 4.94 -4.18 -2.87
C TYR A 201 3.56 -4.04 -2.25
N TYR A 202 2.80 -5.11 -2.14
CA TYR A 202 1.45 -5.09 -1.59
C TYR A 202 1.41 -5.49 -0.11
N SER A 203 2.57 -5.56 0.55
CA SER A 203 2.58 -5.93 1.96
C SER A 203 1.89 -4.87 2.82
N LEU A 204 1.05 -5.39 3.73
CA LEU A 204 0.45 -4.69 4.85
C LEU A 204 1.21 -4.92 6.15
N ASP A 205 2.17 -5.85 6.16
CA ASP A 205 3.15 -6.00 7.22
C ASP A 205 4.23 -4.93 7.03
N VAL A 206 4.35 -4.02 7.97
CA VAL A 206 5.26 -2.85 7.91
C VAL A 206 6.14 -2.77 9.14
N TYR A 207 7.30 -2.13 9.01
CA TYR A 207 8.10 -1.76 10.18
C TYR A 207 7.43 -0.64 10.96
N VAL A 208 7.37 -0.79 12.28
CA VAL A 208 6.88 0.24 13.21
C VAL A 208 7.84 0.41 14.38
N ARG A 209 7.84 1.59 14.99
CA ARG A 209 8.55 1.83 16.25
C ARG A 209 7.61 1.56 17.43
N GLY A 210 7.98 0.59 18.26
CA GLY A 210 7.28 0.26 19.50
C GLY A 210 7.33 1.41 20.51
N ASN A 211 6.44 1.37 21.49
CA ASN A 211 6.41 2.36 22.59
C ASN A 211 7.67 2.37 23.46
N ASP A 212 8.44 1.27 23.47
CA ASP A 212 9.74 1.14 24.12
C ASP A 212 10.92 1.63 23.25
N GLY A 213 10.63 2.11 22.03
CA GLY A 213 11.60 2.57 21.05
C GLY A 213 12.21 1.45 20.20
N ALA A 214 11.91 0.17 20.49
CA ALA A 214 12.39 -0.96 19.71
C ALA A 214 11.62 -1.06 18.37
N LEU A 215 12.25 -1.70 17.39
CA LEU A 215 11.57 -2.00 16.14
C LEU A 215 10.59 -3.17 16.32
N ALA A 216 9.40 -3.03 15.76
CA ALA A 216 8.35 -4.05 15.77
C ALA A 216 7.76 -4.21 14.35
N LEU A 217 6.97 -5.25 14.18
CA LEU A 217 6.16 -5.45 12.99
C LEU A 217 4.74 -4.94 13.26
N GLY A 218 4.28 -3.99 12.45
CA GLY A 218 2.90 -3.55 12.39
C GLY A 218 2.17 -4.25 11.24
N ASN A 219 0.88 -4.54 11.41
CA ASN A 219 0.03 -5.13 10.38
C ASN A 219 -1.18 -4.23 10.13
N LEU A 220 -1.30 -3.78 8.89
CA LEU A 220 -2.32 -2.85 8.42
C LEU A 220 -3.57 -3.54 7.84
N ALA A 221 -3.72 -4.85 8.03
CA ALA A 221 -4.93 -5.59 7.66
C ALA A 221 -5.94 -5.62 8.83
N PRO A 222 -7.23 -5.86 8.55
CA PRO A 222 -8.23 -6.09 9.60
C PRO A 222 -7.92 -7.35 10.42
N GLN A 223 -7.38 -7.18 11.62
CA GLN A 223 -7.09 -8.25 12.57
C GLN A 223 -7.06 -7.74 14.02
N THR A 224 -6.85 -8.62 14.99
CA THR A 224 -6.89 -8.23 16.42
C THR A 224 -5.54 -7.78 16.97
N ASP A 225 -4.44 -8.38 16.51
CA ASP A 225 -3.08 -8.07 16.97
C ASP A 225 -2.34 -7.31 15.89
N HIS A 226 -2.35 -5.98 15.96
CA HIS A 226 -1.76 -5.14 14.92
C HIS A 226 -0.25 -4.89 15.08
N VAL A 227 0.32 -5.12 16.25
CA VAL A 227 1.76 -4.91 16.49
C VAL A 227 2.34 -6.10 17.23
N VAL A 228 3.42 -6.65 16.70
CA VAL A 228 4.15 -7.78 17.30
C VAL A 228 5.65 -7.47 17.37
N PRO A 229 6.36 -7.86 18.45
CA PRO A 229 7.80 -7.64 18.55
C PRO A 229 8.59 -8.37 17.47
N LEU A 230 9.67 -7.76 16.98
CA LEU A 230 10.67 -8.44 16.16
C LEU A 230 11.72 -9.15 17.04
N PRO A 231 12.37 -10.22 16.54
CA PRO A 231 12.19 -10.83 15.21
C PRO A 231 11.02 -11.83 15.16
N VAL A 232 10.25 -11.82 14.07
CA VAL A 232 9.10 -12.75 13.90
C VAL A 232 9.43 -14.03 13.11
N SER A 233 10.63 -14.16 12.54
CA SER A 233 11.03 -15.31 11.68
C SER A 233 12.31 -16.04 12.12
N GLY A 234 12.89 -15.68 13.26
CA GLY A 234 14.14 -16.27 13.78
C GLY A 234 15.42 -15.69 13.18
N ALA A 235 15.34 -14.82 12.16
CA ALA A 235 16.46 -14.00 11.71
C ALA A 235 16.81 -12.96 12.77
N ALA A 236 18.10 -12.70 12.99
CA ALA A 236 18.53 -11.70 13.96
C ALA A 236 18.28 -10.26 13.45
N MET A 237 18.25 -9.29 14.36
CA MET A 237 18.03 -7.87 13.99
C MET A 237 19.10 -7.31 13.05
N ASN A 238 20.32 -7.85 13.14
CA ASN A 238 21.49 -7.47 12.35
C ASN A 238 21.66 -8.30 11.06
N GLU A 239 20.71 -9.17 10.75
CA GLU A 239 20.70 -9.97 9.53
C GLU A 239 19.70 -9.42 8.51
N LEU A 240 19.97 -9.69 7.24
CA LEU A 240 19.01 -9.44 6.18
C LEU A 240 17.70 -10.19 6.46
N TYR A 241 16.63 -9.43 6.69
CA TYR A 241 15.33 -10.00 7.00
C TYR A 241 14.65 -10.51 5.73
N ILE A 242 14.68 -11.83 5.57
CA ILE A 242 13.96 -12.58 4.55
C ILE A 242 12.83 -13.31 5.29
N GLY A 243 11.78 -12.59 5.71
CA GLY A 243 10.63 -13.21 6.39
C GLY A 243 10.17 -14.45 5.62
N ASN A 244 9.91 -15.57 6.32
CA ASN A 244 9.63 -16.91 5.78
C ASN A 244 8.46 -16.96 4.74
N GLY A 245 8.64 -16.34 3.58
CA GLY A 245 7.59 -16.04 2.60
C GLY A 245 6.63 -14.91 2.99
N LYS A 246 6.82 -14.21 4.13
CA LYS A 246 5.99 -13.05 4.49
C LYS A 246 6.73 -11.74 4.22
N PRO A 247 6.24 -10.92 3.29
CA PRO A 247 6.88 -9.67 2.94
C PRO A 247 6.74 -8.64 4.07
N ILE A 248 7.81 -7.98 4.51
CA ILE A 248 7.70 -6.75 5.33
C ILE A 248 8.08 -5.57 4.46
N GLY A 249 7.14 -4.66 4.22
CA GLY A 249 7.40 -3.42 3.49
C GLY A 249 7.88 -2.31 4.43
N LEU A 250 8.96 -1.61 4.08
CA LEU A 250 9.28 -0.35 4.76
C LEU A 250 8.37 0.74 4.19
N ARG A 251 7.30 1.09 4.91
CA ARG A 251 6.45 2.23 4.58
C ARG A 251 6.63 3.33 5.62
N CYS A 252 6.52 4.55 5.14
CA CYS A 252 6.59 5.75 5.95
C CYS A 252 5.21 6.35 6.12
N LEU A 253 5.04 7.10 7.21
CA LEU A 253 3.80 7.75 7.58
C LEU A 253 4.03 9.26 7.62
N ARG A 254 3.10 10.01 7.04
CA ARG A 254 2.98 11.46 7.18
C ARG A 254 1.62 11.76 7.79
N LEU A 255 1.64 12.52 8.88
CA LEU A 255 0.43 13.14 9.41
C LEU A 255 0.31 14.52 8.77
N PRO A 256 -0.87 14.91 8.25
CA PRO A 256 -1.07 16.26 7.76
C PRO A 256 -0.77 17.24 8.89
N SER A 257 0.14 18.19 8.63
CA SER A 257 0.25 19.34 9.52
C SER A 257 -1.13 20.00 9.59
N PRO A 258 -1.59 20.43 10.79
CA PRO A 258 -2.78 21.26 10.86
C PRO A 258 -2.58 22.45 9.93
N ALA A 259 -3.60 22.74 9.10
CA ALA A 259 -3.54 23.86 8.18
C ALA A 259 -3.14 25.14 8.96
N PRO A 260 -2.20 25.95 8.45
CA PRO A 260 -1.73 27.16 9.13
C PRO A 260 -2.85 28.19 9.35
#